data_AF-A0A9Q0ESX3-F1
#
_entry.id   AF-A0A9Q0ESX3-F1
#
_cell.length_a   1.000
_cell.length_b   1.000
_cell.length_c   1.000
_cell.angle_alpha   90.00
_cell.angle_beta   90.00
_cell.angle_gamma   90.00
#
_symmetry.space_group_name_H-M   'P 1'
#
loop_
_entity.id
_entity.type
_entity.pdbx_description
1 polymer ?
#
loop_
_entity_poly.entity_id
_entity_poly.type
_entity_poly.pdbx_seq_one_letter_code
_entity_poly.pdbx_strand_id
1 'polypeptide(L)'
;MVKFIMETLSNRSFILQTSSGQCSRLRRLKNGVPQGSVLSPMLFNVYIHDLPDTASRKYGYADDLAIMLSRPTWKAMEEGLNKDMGTLVAYLRRWRLQLSVGKSVAAAYHLSTREARKELEVRVDNKCLEVQQAPKYLGVRLDRTLSFKQHLEEVKAKVTSRVALIRRLAGTTW
;
A
#
# COMPACT_ATOMS: atom_id res chain seq x y z
N MET A 1 -17.90 9.07 22.78
CA MET A 1 -17.04 8.57 21.70
C MET A 1 -17.06 9.46 20.46
N VAL A 2 -18.22 9.76 19.85
CA VAL A 2 -18.30 10.62 18.64
C VAL A 2 -17.74 12.04 18.86
N LYS A 3 -18.04 12.68 20.00
CA LYS A 3 -17.47 14.00 20.34
C LYS A 3 -15.93 14.01 20.35
N PHE A 4 -15.31 13.00 20.93
CA PHE A 4 -13.85 12.84 20.95
C PHE A 4 -13.26 12.70 19.54
N ILE A 5 -13.91 11.92 18.66
CA ILE A 5 -13.50 11.82 17.26
C ILE A 5 -13.61 13.19 16.55
N MET A 6 -14.70 13.92 16.76
CA MET A 6 -14.88 15.24 16.17
C MET A 6 -13.83 16.26 16.66
N GLU A 7 -13.52 16.25 17.95
CA GLU A 7 -12.50 17.11 18.56
C GLU A 7 -11.10 16.76 18.05
N THR A 8 -10.77 15.46 17.93
CA THR A 8 -9.48 15.02 17.39
C THR A 8 -9.30 15.35 15.90
N LEU A 9 -10.37 15.48 15.13
CA LEU A 9 -10.31 15.87 13.72
C LEU A 9 -10.33 17.38 13.50
N SER A 10 -10.96 18.13 14.41
CA SER A 10 -11.21 19.57 14.30
C SER A 10 -10.12 20.43 14.95
N ASN A 11 -10.00 21.69 14.49
CA ASN A 11 -9.16 22.73 15.12
C ASN A 11 -7.68 22.37 15.35
N ARG A 12 -7.13 21.41 14.59
CA ARG A 12 -5.73 20.99 14.72
C ARG A 12 -4.78 22.06 14.23
N SER A 13 -3.72 22.28 14.99
CA SER A 13 -2.64 23.19 14.62
C SER A 13 -1.28 22.64 15.03
N PHE A 14 -0.23 23.03 14.31
CA PHE A 14 1.14 22.64 14.60
C PHE A 14 2.10 23.81 14.41
N ILE A 15 3.25 23.70 15.07
CA ILE A 15 4.45 24.51 14.86
C ILE A 15 5.59 23.58 14.48
N LEU A 16 6.52 24.05 13.65
CA LEU A 16 7.74 23.33 13.33
C LEU A 16 8.88 23.99 14.09
N GLN A 17 9.63 23.19 14.84
CA GLN A 17 10.84 23.66 15.52
C GLN A 17 12.07 23.10 14.79
N THR A 18 13.01 23.96 14.43
CA THR A 18 14.29 23.56 13.82
C THR A 18 15.25 23.05 14.90
N SER A 19 16.30 22.35 14.48
CA SER A 19 17.40 21.95 15.35
C SER A 19 18.13 23.14 16.00
N SER A 20 18.05 24.32 15.39
CA SER A 20 18.55 25.59 15.95
C SER A 20 17.59 26.26 16.94
N GLY A 21 16.45 25.62 17.25
CA GLY A 21 15.47 26.12 18.22
C GLY A 21 14.46 27.13 17.67
N GLN A 22 14.53 27.49 16.38
CA GLN A 22 13.59 28.43 15.77
C GLN A 22 12.23 27.77 15.52
N CYS A 23 11.14 28.47 15.83
CA CYS A 23 9.78 28.00 15.64
C CYS A 23 9.10 28.67 14.44
N SER A 24 8.33 27.90 13.67
CA SER A 24 7.44 28.44 12.65
C SER A 24 6.19 29.10 13.25
N ARG A 25 5.50 29.91 12.46
CA ARG A 25 4.17 30.44 12.84
C ARG A 25 3.17 29.29 12.95
N LEU A 26 2.23 29.40 13.89
CA LEU A 26 1.14 28.42 14.05
C LEU A 26 0.42 28.17 12.72
N ARG A 27 0.37 26.91 12.30
CA ARG A 27 -0.34 26.48 11.10
C ARG A 27 -1.54 25.64 11.51
N ARG A 28 -2.71 25.92 10.92
CA ARG A 28 -3.92 25.11 11.11
C ARG A 28 -4.00 24.03 10.04
N LEU A 29 -4.19 22.79 10.45
CA LEU A 29 -4.43 21.63 9.58
C LEU A 29 -5.92 21.55 9.25
N LYS A 30 -6.26 21.57 7.96
CA LYS A 30 -7.65 21.51 7.47
C LYS A 30 -8.04 20.13 6.95
N ASN A 31 -7.09 19.22 6.82
CA ASN A 31 -7.27 17.91 6.18
C ASN A 31 -6.42 16.82 6.87
N GLY A 32 -6.75 15.57 6.57
CA GLY A 32 -6.08 14.38 7.10
C GLY A 32 -6.49 14.01 8.53
N VAL A 33 -5.78 13.08 9.13
CA VAL A 33 -5.97 12.61 10.51
C VAL A 33 -4.67 12.86 11.30
N PRO A 34 -4.68 12.93 12.64
CA PRO A 34 -3.45 13.10 13.41
C PRO A 34 -2.47 11.95 13.13
N GLN A 35 -1.33 12.23 12.52
CA GLN A 35 -0.29 11.23 12.34
C GLN A 35 0.20 10.75 13.71
N GLY A 36 0.34 9.43 13.88
CA GLY A 36 0.68 8.82 15.17
C GLY A 36 -0.51 8.50 16.08
N SER A 37 -1.73 8.89 15.72
CA SER A 37 -2.92 8.42 16.43
C SER A 37 -3.27 6.97 16.07
N VAL A 38 -3.56 6.16 17.08
CA VAL A 38 -4.04 4.77 16.92
C VAL A 38 -5.35 4.70 16.13
N LEU A 39 -6.16 5.76 16.16
CA LEU A 39 -7.45 5.82 15.47
C LEU A 39 -7.32 6.17 13.98
N SER A 40 -6.17 6.71 13.55
CA SER A 40 -5.99 7.22 12.18
C SER A 40 -6.24 6.16 11.09
N PRO A 41 -5.73 4.92 11.18
CA PRO A 41 -6.03 3.87 10.21
C PRO A 41 -7.51 3.48 10.17
N MET A 42 -8.16 3.41 11.34
CA MET A 42 -9.58 3.07 11.43
C MET A 42 -10.46 4.16 10.80
N LEU A 43 -10.16 5.43 11.06
CA LEU A 43 -10.86 6.56 10.45
C LEU A 43 -10.63 6.63 8.94
N PHE A 44 -9.44 6.26 8.47
CA PHE A 44 -9.18 6.15 7.04
C PHE A 44 -10.02 5.04 6.40
N ASN A 45 -10.12 3.86 7.02
CA ASN A 45 -10.97 2.77 6.52
C ASN A 45 -12.44 3.18 6.44
N VAL A 46 -12.95 3.96 7.41
CA VAL A 46 -14.31 4.53 7.36
C VAL A 46 -14.43 5.54 6.22
N TYR A 47 -13.40 6.35 5.98
CA TYR A 47 -13.37 7.34 4.91
C TYR A 47 -13.46 6.73 3.50
N ILE A 48 -12.89 5.53 3.31
CA ILE A 48 -12.92 4.81 2.04
C ILE A 48 -13.96 3.67 2.00
N HIS A 49 -14.86 3.62 2.99
CA HIS A 49 -15.79 2.49 3.13
C HIS A 49 -16.75 2.34 1.94
N ASP A 50 -17.08 3.43 1.25
CA ASP A 50 -17.96 3.46 0.08
C ASP A 50 -17.22 3.28 -1.25
N LEU A 51 -16.08 2.58 -1.22
CA LEU A 51 -15.37 2.16 -2.43
C LEU A 51 -16.35 1.53 -3.45
N PRO A 52 -16.30 1.94 -4.72
CA PRO A 52 -17.29 1.52 -5.70
C PRO A 52 -17.17 0.02 -5.97
N ASP A 53 -18.28 -0.62 -6.32
CA ASP A 53 -18.26 -1.99 -6.79
C ASP A 53 -17.54 -2.10 -8.14
N THR A 54 -16.77 -3.17 -8.28
CA THR A 54 -15.93 -3.45 -9.46
C THR A 54 -15.97 -4.95 -9.73
N ALA A 55 -15.56 -5.37 -10.92
CA ALA A 55 -15.44 -6.81 -11.20
C ALA A 55 -14.35 -7.49 -10.36
N SER A 56 -13.30 -6.74 -10.04
CA SER A 56 -12.18 -7.19 -9.21
C SER A 56 -12.56 -7.30 -7.75
N ARG A 57 -12.02 -8.33 -7.08
CA ARG A 57 -11.97 -8.39 -5.61
C ARG A 57 -10.98 -7.35 -5.11
N LYS A 58 -11.31 -6.70 -3.99
CA LYS A 58 -10.51 -5.65 -3.38
C LYS A 58 -9.95 -6.13 -2.04
N TYR A 59 -8.69 -5.82 -1.80
CA TYR A 59 -7.99 -6.08 -0.56
C TYR A 59 -7.37 -4.76 -0.13
N GLY A 60 -7.87 -4.18 0.96
CA GLY A 60 -7.41 -2.88 1.45
C GLY A 60 -6.92 -2.97 2.89
N TYR A 61 -5.88 -2.21 3.22
CA TYR A 61 -5.41 -2.00 4.58
C TYR A 61 -4.83 -0.61 4.72
N ALA A 62 -5.51 0.26 5.47
CA ALA A 62 -5.18 1.69 5.51
C ALA A 62 -5.09 2.26 4.08
N ASP A 63 -4.00 2.92 3.71
CA ASP A 63 -3.76 3.51 2.40
C ASP A 63 -3.32 2.53 1.31
N ASP A 64 -3.01 1.28 1.66
CA ASP A 64 -2.68 0.22 0.70
C ASP A 64 -3.96 -0.42 0.14
N LEU A 65 -4.05 -0.51 -1.19
CA LEU A 65 -5.14 -1.17 -1.92
C LEU A 65 -4.59 -2.08 -3.01
N ALA A 66 -5.01 -3.34 -3.02
CA ALA A 66 -4.81 -4.29 -4.10
C ALA A 66 -6.15 -4.71 -4.70
N ILE A 67 -6.18 -4.87 -6.03
CA ILE A 67 -7.31 -5.45 -6.74
C ILE A 67 -6.88 -6.71 -7.48
N MET A 68 -7.75 -7.70 -7.52
CA MET A 68 -7.49 -8.98 -8.16
C MET A 68 -8.67 -9.39 -9.04
N LEU A 69 -8.37 -9.72 -10.29
CA LEU A 69 -9.33 -10.17 -11.27
C LEU A 69 -8.85 -11.48 -11.92
N SER A 70 -9.77 -12.42 -12.10
CA SER A 70 -9.53 -13.65 -12.85
C SER A 70 -10.50 -13.74 -14.02
N ARG A 71 -9.96 -14.04 -15.20
CA ARG A 71 -10.69 -14.19 -16.47
C ARG A 71 -10.07 -15.32 -17.31
N PRO A 72 -10.83 -15.93 -18.24
CA PRO A 72 -10.32 -17.01 -19.08
C PRO A 72 -9.19 -16.60 -20.05
N THR A 73 -9.06 -15.30 -20.35
CA THR A 73 -8.05 -14.78 -21.28
C THR A 73 -7.37 -13.55 -20.69
N TRP A 74 -6.09 -13.35 -21.03
CA TRP A 74 -5.33 -12.16 -20.66
C TRP A 74 -5.99 -10.86 -21.13
N LYS A 75 -6.47 -10.82 -22.38
CA LYS A 75 -7.16 -9.64 -22.92
C LYS A 75 -8.38 -9.24 -22.09
N ALA A 76 -9.25 -10.19 -21.77
CA ALA A 76 -10.41 -9.93 -20.93
C ALA A 76 -10.03 -9.52 -19.48
N MET A 77 -8.89 -10.00 -18.97
CA MET A 77 -8.36 -9.57 -17.68
C MET A 77 -7.89 -8.12 -17.76
N GLU A 78 -7.09 -7.75 -18.76
CA GLU A 78 -6.58 -6.40 -18.97
C GLU A 78 -7.72 -5.41 -19.15
N GLU A 79 -8.70 -5.71 -20.01
CA GLU A 79 -9.89 -4.88 -20.21
C GLU A 79 -10.67 -4.67 -18.89
N GLY A 80 -10.86 -5.73 -18.12
CA GLY A 80 -11.54 -5.68 -16.82
C GLY A 80 -10.76 -4.86 -15.79
N LEU A 81 -9.45 -5.08 -15.67
CA LEU A 81 -8.58 -4.33 -14.76
C LEU A 81 -8.54 -2.85 -15.14
N ASN A 82 -8.39 -2.51 -16.41
CA ASN A 82 -8.39 -1.12 -16.87
C ASN A 82 -9.72 -0.41 -16.57
N LYS A 83 -10.86 -1.10 -16.77
CA LYS A 83 -12.18 -0.57 -16.41
C LYS A 83 -12.32 -0.33 -14.91
N ASP A 84 -11.90 -1.29 -14.10
CA ASP A 84 -11.94 -1.19 -12.64
C ASP A 84 -11.00 -0.08 -12.14
N MET A 85 -9.79 0.03 -12.70
CA MET A 85 -8.85 1.11 -12.39
C MET A 85 -9.41 2.49 -12.72
N GLY A 86 -10.07 2.65 -13.88
CA GLY A 86 -10.73 3.91 -14.23
C GLY A 86 -11.81 4.31 -13.21
N THR A 87 -12.62 3.35 -12.77
CA THR A 87 -13.66 3.55 -11.76
C THR A 87 -13.05 3.97 -10.40
N LEU A 88 -12.01 3.26 -9.98
CA LEU A 88 -11.33 3.53 -8.71
C LEU A 88 -10.59 4.86 -8.73
N VAL A 89 -9.91 5.21 -9.82
CA VAL A 89 -9.22 6.50 -9.96
C VAL A 89 -10.21 7.67 -9.89
N ALA A 90 -11.36 7.55 -10.55
CA ALA A 90 -12.42 8.56 -10.46
C ALA A 90 -12.94 8.72 -9.02
N TYR A 91 -13.16 7.61 -8.31
CA TYR A 91 -13.54 7.63 -6.90
C TYR A 91 -12.47 8.30 -6.03
N LEU A 92 -11.20 7.90 -6.15
CA LEU A 92 -10.11 8.48 -5.37
C LEU A 92 -10.01 10.00 -5.60
N ARG A 93 -10.13 10.46 -6.84
CA ARG A 93 -10.14 11.90 -7.18
C ARG A 93 -11.32 12.63 -6.54
N ARG A 94 -12.52 12.05 -6.58
CA ARG A 94 -13.71 12.61 -5.91
C ARG A 94 -13.48 12.80 -4.41
N TRP A 95 -12.82 11.83 -3.78
CA TRP A 95 -12.42 11.87 -2.37
C TRP A 95 -11.08 12.57 -2.12
N ARG A 96 -10.54 13.31 -3.08
CA ARG A 96 -9.26 14.04 -2.93
C ARG A 96 -8.08 13.16 -2.48
N LEU A 97 -8.15 11.86 -2.80
CA LEU A 97 -7.07 10.90 -2.65
C LEU A 97 -6.30 10.81 -3.96
N GLN A 98 -4.99 10.66 -3.85
CA GLN A 98 -4.11 10.57 -5.02
C GLN A 98 -3.46 9.18 -5.05
N LEU A 99 -3.70 8.44 -6.13
CA LEU A 99 -3.02 7.18 -6.38
C LEU A 99 -1.54 7.44 -6.68
N SER A 100 -0.66 6.73 -5.98
CA SER A 100 0.78 6.81 -6.21
C SER A 100 1.19 5.95 -7.41
N VAL A 101 0.89 6.42 -8.63
CA VAL A 101 1.10 5.66 -9.88
C VAL A 101 2.52 5.08 -10.00
N GLY A 102 3.55 5.83 -9.61
CA GLY A 102 4.95 5.36 -9.66
C GLY A 102 5.32 4.30 -8.63
N LYS A 103 4.45 4.01 -7.66
CA LYS A 103 4.59 2.91 -6.69
C LYS A 103 3.60 1.77 -6.96
N SER A 104 2.64 1.97 -7.86
CA SER A 104 1.66 0.96 -8.23
C SER A 104 2.28 0.00 -9.24
N VAL A 105 2.05 -1.30 -9.02
CA VAL A 105 2.60 -2.38 -9.83
C VAL A 105 1.49 -3.36 -10.19
N ALA A 106 1.64 -4.03 -11.32
CA ALA A 106 0.80 -5.14 -11.73
C ALA A 106 1.57 -6.46 -11.55
N ALA A 107 0.86 -7.58 -11.40
CA ALA A 107 1.46 -8.90 -11.32
C ALA A 107 0.53 -9.95 -11.92
N ALA A 108 1.12 -10.86 -12.71
CA ALA A 108 0.42 -11.99 -13.29
C ALA A 108 0.66 -13.25 -12.44
N TYR A 109 -0.43 -13.86 -11.95
CA TYR A 109 -0.38 -15.09 -11.16
C TYR A 109 -0.81 -16.29 -12.01
N HIS A 110 0.12 -17.19 -12.28
CA HIS A 110 -0.14 -18.41 -13.05
C HIS A 110 0.90 -19.51 -12.77
N LEU A 111 0.45 -20.78 -12.83
CA LEU A 111 1.30 -21.95 -12.58
C LEU A 111 2.30 -22.23 -13.71
N SER A 112 1.98 -21.86 -14.94
CA SER A 112 2.96 -21.80 -16.04
C SER A 112 3.87 -20.58 -15.92
N THR A 113 5.18 -20.82 -15.95
CA THR A 113 6.21 -19.77 -15.88
C THR A 113 6.09 -18.78 -17.04
N ARG A 114 5.76 -19.26 -18.24
CA ARG A 114 5.60 -18.42 -19.43
C ARG A 114 4.46 -17.42 -19.24
N GLU A 115 3.33 -17.93 -18.75
CA GLU A 115 2.11 -17.15 -18.54
C GLU A 115 2.26 -16.15 -17.39
N ALA A 116 2.97 -16.51 -16.31
CA ALA A 116 3.25 -15.58 -15.20
C ALA A 116 4.20 -14.44 -15.58
N ARG A 117 5.02 -14.63 -16.63
CA ARG A 117 5.91 -13.60 -17.19
C ARG A 117 5.24 -12.73 -18.24
N LYS A 118 3.93 -12.85 -18.41
CA LYS A 118 3.18 -12.01 -19.34
C LYS A 118 3.28 -10.55 -18.90
N GLU A 119 3.69 -9.68 -19.83
CA GLU A 119 3.56 -8.25 -19.67
C GLU A 119 2.07 -7.89 -19.76
N LEU A 120 1.53 -7.36 -18.66
CA LEU A 120 0.14 -6.93 -18.55
C LEU A 120 0.03 -5.47 -18.95
N GLU A 121 -0.91 -5.17 -19.83
CA GLU A 121 -1.21 -3.79 -20.22
C GLU A 121 -2.29 -3.18 -19.32
N VAL A 122 -1.93 -2.87 -18.08
CA VAL A 122 -2.79 -2.15 -17.13
C VAL A 122 -2.34 -0.71 -17.03
N ARG A 123 -3.23 0.22 -17.40
CA ARG A 123 -2.95 1.65 -17.48
C ARG A 123 -3.70 2.41 -16.38
N VAL A 124 -3.02 3.38 -15.82
CA VAL A 124 -3.60 4.39 -14.93
C VAL A 124 -3.26 5.74 -15.52
N ASP A 125 -4.30 6.50 -15.84
CA ASP A 125 -4.17 7.70 -16.68
C ASP A 125 -3.47 7.35 -18.00
N ASN A 126 -2.28 7.90 -18.23
CA ASN A 126 -1.48 7.68 -19.44
C ASN A 126 -0.22 6.83 -19.18
N LYS A 127 -0.13 6.16 -18.03
CA LYS A 127 1.05 5.34 -17.67
C LYS A 127 0.66 3.88 -17.52
N CYS A 128 1.42 3.00 -18.18
CA CYS A 128 1.34 1.57 -17.92
C CYS A 128 2.00 1.26 -16.58
N LEU A 129 1.36 0.42 -15.77
CA LEU A 129 1.94 -0.06 -14.53
C LEU A 129 3.10 -1.01 -14.83
N GLU A 130 4.14 -0.95 -14.00
CA GLU A 130 5.25 -1.90 -14.07
C GLU A 130 4.76 -3.29 -13.65
N VAL A 131 5.15 -4.32 -14.40
CA VAL A 131 4.85 -5.71 -14.06
C VAL A 131 5.95 -6.26 -13.18
N GLN A 132 5.60 -6.66 -11.96
CA GLN A 132 6.52 -7.29 -11.02
C GLN A 132 6.13 -8.75 -10.79
N GLN A 133 7.12 -9.65 -10.87
CA GLN A 133 6.91 -11.10 -10.72
C GLN A 133 6.67 -11.54 -9.27
N ALA A 134 7.16 -10.75 -8.32
CA ALA A 134 7.01 -11.02 -6.89
C ALA A 134 6.84 -9.69 -6.14
N PRO A 135 5.71 -8.99 -6.35
CA PRO A 135 5.46 -7.71 -5.70
C PRO A 135 5.41 -7.88 -4.18
N LYS A 136 5.80 -6.82 -3.48
CA LYS A 136 5.69 -6.77 -2.02
C LYS A 136 4.39 -6.07 -1.66
N TYR A 137 3.51 -6.78 -0.95
CA TYR A 137 2.24 -6.25 -0.46
C TYR A 137 2.15 -6.46 1.06
N LEU A 138 1.87 -5.40 1.81
CA LEU A 138 1.79 -5.41 3.29
C LEU A 138 2.98 -6.11 3.98
N GLY A 139 4.19 -5.93 3.44
CA GLY A 139 5.40 -6.54 3.99
C GLY A 139 5.76 -7.91 3.44
N VAL A 140 4.85 -8.58 2.74
CA VAL A 140 5.01 -9.96 2.25
C VAL A 140 5.29 -9.96 0.75
N ARG A 141 6.25 -10.77 0.29
CA ARG A 141 6.47 -10.99 -1.14
C ARG A 141 5.55 -12.09 -1.65
N LEU A 142 4.82 -11.78 -2.71
CA LEU A 142 3.84 -12.68 -3.31
C LEU A 142 4.39 -13.25 -4.63
N ASP A 143 5.01 -14.43 -4.60
CA ASP A 143 5.43 -15.10 -5.84
C ASP A 143 4.24 -15.66 -6.63
N ARG A 144 4.46 -15.93 -7.92
CA ARG A 144 3.43 -16.44 -8.85
C ARG A 144 2.69 -17.71 -8.37
N THR A 145 3.32 -18.53 -7.51
CA THR A 145 2.73 -19.76 -6.95
C THR A 145 2.20 -19.57 -5.53
N LEU A 146 2.35 -18.37 -4.96
CA LEU A 146 2.03 -18.05 -3.57
C LEU A 146 2.71 -19.03 -2.58
N SER A 147 3.91 -19.50 -2.91
CA SER A 147 4.70 -20.39 -2.06
C SER A 147 5.38 -19.65 -0.91
N PHE A 148 5.53 -18.33 -1.02
CA PHE A 148 6.25 -17.44 -0.14
C PHE A 148 7.74 -17.77 0.02
N LYS A 149 8.30 -18.63 -0.83
CA LYS A 149 9.69 -19.09 -0.71
C LYS A 149 10.68 -17.92 -0.71
N GLN A 150 10.52 -16.98 -1.63
CA GLN A 150 11.38 -15.79 -1.70
C GLN A 150 11.25 -14.92 -0.44
N HIS A 151 10.02 -14.75 0.07
CA HIS A 151 9.79 -14.01 1.31
C HIS A 151 10.51 -14.66 2.50
N LEU A 152 10.39 -15.99 2.62
CA LEU A 152 10.99 -16.75 3.71
C LEU A 152 12.53 -16.68 3.69
N GLU A 153 13.16 -16.77 2.52
CA GLU A 153 14.62 -16.60 2.41
C GLU A 153 15.07 -15.19 2.80
N GLU A 154 14.33 -14.14 2.40
CA GLU A 154 14.63 -12.76 2.81
C GLU A 154 14.49 -12.56 4.33
N VAL A 155 13.45 -13.15 4.93
CA VAL A 155 13.24 -13.11 6.39
C VAL A 155 14.35 -13.87 7.10
N LYS A 156 14.69 -15.09 6.64
CA LYS A 156 15.78 -15.90 7.18
C LYS A 156 17.11 -15.15 7.15
N ALA A 157 17.44 -14.49 6.04
CA ALA A 157 18.66 -13.70 5.91
C ALA A 157 18.69 -12.53 6.91
N LYS A 158 17.58 -11.79 7.04
CA LYS A 158 17.44 -10.68 8.01
C LYS A 158 17.59 -11.16 9.45
N VAL A 159 16.94 -12.27 9.81
CA VAL A 159 17.01 -12.85 11.16
C VAL A 159 18.43 -13.33 11.44
N THR A 160 19.05 -14.06 10.51
CA THR A 160 20.43 -14.58 10.67
C THR A 160 21.42 -13.45 10.91
N SER A 161 21.34 -12.35 10.15
CA SER A 161 22.18 -11.16 10.34
C SER A 161 22.00 -10.54 11.74
N ARG A 162 20.75 -10.37 12.18
CA ARG A 162 20.45 -9.82 13.52
C ARG A 162 20.91 -10.73 14.64
N VAL A 163 20.71 -12.04 14.51
CA VAL A 163 21.19 -13.04 15.47
C VAL A 163 22.72 -13.02 15.55
N ALA A 164 23.42 -12.89 14.42
CA ALA A 164 24.88 -12.78 14.43
C ALA A 164 25.38 -11.53 15.18
N LEU A 165 24.70 -10.38 15.03
CA LEU A 165 25.00 -9.18 15.81
C LEU A 165 24.75 -9.39 17.31
N ILE A 166 23.61 -9.97 17.68
CA ILE A 166 23.28 -10.27 19.09
C ILE A 166 24.32 -11.22 19.68
N ARG A 167 24.74 -12.26 18.94
CA ARG A 167 25.79 -13.20 19.38
C ARG A 167 27.12 -12.51 19.64
N ARG A 168 27.51 -11.52 18.81
CA ARG A 168 28.73 -10.73 19.02
C ARG A 168 28.63 -9.81 20.24
N LEU A 169 27.46 -9.22 20.48
CA LEU A 169 27.23 -8.32 21.62
C LEU A 169 27.07 -9.08 22.95
N ALA A 170 26.47 -10.26 22.91
CA ALA A 170 26.25 -11.12 24.07
C ALA A 170 27.43 -12.07 24.35
N GLY A 171 28.47 -12.07 23.50
CA GLY A 171 29.69 -12.84 23.72
C GLY A 171 30.48 -12.25 24.88
N THR A 172 30.27 -12.76 26.09
CA THR A 172 30.99 -12.39 27.31
C THR A 172 32.34 -13.11 27.43
N THR A 173 33.19 -13.00 26.42
CA THR A 173 34.61 -13.36 26.54
C THR A 173 35.43 -12.08 26.41
N TRP A 174 35.85 -11.57 27.57
CA TRP A 174 37.01 -10.68 27.72
C TRP A 174 38.30 -11.47 27.47
#